data_AF-A0A0A1TVN0-F1
#
_entry.id   AF-A0A0A1TVN0-F1
#
_cell.length_a   1.000
_cell.length_b   1.000
_cell.length_c   1.000
_cell.angle_alpha   90.00
_cell.angle_beta   90.00
_cell.angle_gamma   90.00
#
_symmetry.space_group_name_H-M   'P 1'
#
loop_
_entity.id
_entity.type
_entity.pdbx_description
1 polymer ?
#
loop_
_entity_poly.entity_id
_entity_poly.type
_entity_poly.pdbx_seq_one_letter_code
_entity_poly.pdbx_strand_id
1 'polypeptide(L)'
;MSEKDKKAQLKALVRNSKKLQKALSDARAERTHSGVIVKGADKVDHYLTKFTTLMPDEYFDSIPFTNDVSTELLNTWNCAIEHLIKMPQHNVTPSIYFLMCKLIQIKQIQPMALADFPAPDEVAPQVEKLLELYYSCLAKTALYFILALNDADEIEEYEKKEKKPNTLVPPRKKKKLSTFQFSSTVKPINPDYYDDAAHAFVLISQRVPDIYEGILETVNYLSGAKIGEKGCVVLTEEVKENFQMFKKWESVEKYISGKSPNCEKLCQAIDTMDMKWLVHFQCRGRFAIQYIKAWIEYIVKNEKDVKNYPGYSIFYNEINSIMDLTGEELVSPIFVCAEAYAAFSCFDPEIYKTVLTKKVKKTNFYDIDQMGELLLIEHFMYTYYGNKEMIVKNFDYDMFESVHSKIMESDNYALICLLISTIYQIIPVLPGESRKRVVSHFILSHRNFDRMFCHWNHNVRVFFCELLLYKITVCPSWNRVKSNALLQIEKPLYDKLKTSEFDMFKTDVKIVETVNNRISSVKKAKEKGFDREDEKKLSIYISPALKDFESEYTDYKNWENTNAAEPLYKLLEMTRLNRLDKDVI
;
A
#
# COMPACT_ATOMS: atom_id res chain seq x y z
N MET A 1 33.20 2.65 5.02
CA MET A 1 33.09 2.33 6.46
C MET A 1 34.01 1.15 6.78
N SER A 2 34.66 1.16 7.94
CA SER A 2 35.77 0.25 8.23
C SER A 2 35.31 -1.19 8.53
N GLU A 3 36.20 -2.17 8.38
CA GLU A 3 35.93 -3.58 8.75
C GLU A 3 35.60 -3.73 10.25
N LYS A 4 36.18 -2.87 11.09
CA LYS A 4 35.88 -2.81 12.53
C LYS A 4 34.43 -2.42 12.79
N ASP A 5 33.91 -1.45 12.03
CA ASP A 5 32.52 -1.02 12.12
C ASP A 5 31.57 -2.13 11.65
N LYS A 6 31.91 -2.82 10.54
CA LYS A 6 31.17 -4.00 10.05
C LYS A 6 30.99 -5.06 11.15
N LYS A 7 32.09 -5.45 11.80
CA LYS A 7 32.07 -6.45 12.88
C LYS A 7 31.29 -5.97 14.11
N ALA A 8 31.41 -4.69 14.46
CA ALA A 8 30.65 -4.12 15.57
C ALA A 8 29.14 -4.13 15.31
N GLN A 9 28.71 -3.84 14.08
CA GLN A 9 27.32 -3.87 13.68
C GLN A 9 26.74 -5.28 13.71
N LEU A 10 27.43 -6.29 13.16
CA LEU A 10 26.97 -7.69 13.26
C LEU A 10 26.81 -8.16 14.71
N LYS A 11 27.77 -7.80 15.59
CA LYS A 11 27.65 -8.09 17.03
C LYS A 11 26.44 -7.40 17.66
N ALA A 12 26.15 -6.16 17.27
CA ALA A 12 24.97 -5.44 17.74
C ALA A 12 23.68 -6.08 17.24
N LEU A 13 23.65 -6.54 15.99
CA LEU A 13 22.52 -7.25 15.38
C LEU A 13 22.21 -8.55 16.15
N VAL A 14 23.20 -9.43 16.31
CA VAL A 14 23.07 -10.69 17.08
C VAL A 14 22.61 -10.43 18.51
N ARG A 15 23.19 -9.43 19.17
CA ARG A 15 22.81 -9.08 20.54
C ARG A 15 21.36 -8.61 20.65
N ASN A 16 20.88 -7.78 19.72
CA ASN A 16 19.51 -7.29 19.75
C ASN A 16 18.51 -8.36 19.29
N SER A 17 18.89 -9.23 18.36
CA SER A 17 18.14 -10.42 17.99
C SER A 17 17.87 -11.32 19.20
N LYS A 18 18.89 -11.67 19.99
CA LYS A 18 18.73 -12.45 21.24
C LYS A 18 17.77 -11.79 22.23
N LYS A 19 17.85 -10.45 22.36
CA LYS A 19 16.96 -9.70 23.25
C LYS A 19 15.52 -9.69 22.75
N LEU A 20 15.33 -9.57 21.44
CA LEU A 20 14.01 -9.64 20.81
C LEU A 20 13.41 -11.04 20.96
N GLN A 21 14.17 -12.10 20.69
CA GLN A 21 13.74 -13.50 20.91
C GLN A 21 13.30 -13.75 22.35
N LYS A 22 14.07 -13.22 23.32
CA LYS A 22 13.70 -13.29 24.73
C LYS A 22 12.41 -12.53 25.00
N ALA A 23 12.28 -11.29 24.53
CA ALA A 23 11.06 -10.50 24.72
C ALA A 23 9.82 -11.17 24.12
N LEU A 24 9.93 -11.72 22.90
CA LEU A 24 8.87 -12.48 22.25
C LEU A 24 8.49 -13.74 23.05
N SER A 25 9.47 -14.41 23.66
CA SER A 25 9.26 -15.59 24.49
C SER A 25 8.61 -15.26 25.83
N ASP A 26 9.08 -14.22 26.51
CA ASP A 26 8.54 -13.73 27.77
C ASP A 26 7.07 -13.29 27.58
N ALA A 27 6.77 -12.51 26.53
CA ALA A 27 5.40 -12.08 26.21
C ALA A 27 4.44 -13.26 25.98
N ARG A 28 4.91 -14.34 25.32
CA ARG A 28 4.12 -15.56 25.13
C ARG A 28 3.82 -16.27 26.46
N ALA A 29 4.77 -16.28 27.40
CA ALA A 29 4.62 -16.93 28.70
C ALA A 29 3.71 -16.15 29.67
N GLU A 30 3.62 -14.82 29.53
CA GLU A 30 2.73 -13.99 30.34
C GLU A 30 1.23 -14.31 30.07
N ARG A 31 0.86 -14.65 28.83
CA ARG A 31 -0.52 -15.02 28.44
C ARG A 31 -1.03 -16.28 29.14
N THR A 32 -0.15 -17.21 29.50
CA THR A 32 -0.54 -18.45 30.19
C THR A 32 -1.00 -18.22 31.64
N HIS A 33 -0.84 -17.01 32.21
CA HIS A 33 -0.99 -16.85 33.66
C HIS A 33 -1.96 -15.77 34.18
N SER A 34 -2.48 -14.80 33.41
CA SER A 34 -3.53 -13.91 33.95
C SER A 34 -4.10 -12.92 32.93
N GLY A 35 -5.35 -12.49 33.12
CA GLY A 35 -5.99 -11.38 32.41
C GLY A 35 -5.45 -9.99 32.80
N VAL A 36 -4.13 -9.86 32.94
CA VAL A 36 -3.43 -8.61 33.29
C VAL A 36 -2.73 -8.06 32.04
N ILE A 37 -2.70 -6.74 31.93
CA ILE A 37 -1.97 -5.96 30.89
C ILE A 37 -0.55 -6.52 30.73
N VAL A 38 -0.23 -6.97 29.51
CA VAL A 38 1.03 -7.64 29.14
C VAL A 38 2.19 -6.65 29.22
N LYS A 39 2.94 -6.62 30.33
CA LYS A 39 4.16 -5.81 30.47
C LYS A 39 5.25 -6.22 29.47
N GLY A 40 5.18 -7.43 28.92
CA GLY A 40 6.05 -7.90 27.85
C GLY A 40 5.88 -7.13 26.52
N ALA A 41 4.73 -6.49 26.28
CA ALA A 41 4.41 -5.82 25.02
C ALA A 41 5.39 -4.68 24.70
N ASP A 42 5.63 -3.79 25.68
CA ASP A 42 6.53 -2.64 25.53
C ASP A 42 7.98 -3.09 25.26
N LYS A 43 8.38 -4.23 25.82
CA LYS A 43 9.71 -4.80 25.56
C LYS A 43 9.81 -5.35 24.15
N VAL A 44 8.78 -6.01 23.65
CA VAL A 44 8.74 -6.50 22.27
C VAL A 44 8.87 -5.31 21.33
N ASP A 45 8.03 -4.28 21.49
CA ASP A 45 8.05 -3.10 20.62
C ASP A 45 9.41 -2.37 20.63
N HIS A 46 9.98 -2.14 21.82
CA HIS A 46 11.30 -1.52 21.96
C HIS A 46 12.42 -2.31 21.27
N TYR A 47 12.46 -3.63 21.46
CA TYR A 47 13.51 -4.45 20.84
C TYR A 47 13.26 -4.70 19.37
N LEU A 48 12.00 -4.71 18.93
CA LEU A 48 11.61 -4.80 17.54
C LEU A 48 12.09 -3.56 16.79
N THR A 49 11.77 -2.36 17.28
CA THR A 49 12.22 -1.09 16.73
C THR A 49 13.75 -1.00 16.66
N LYS A 50 14.45 -1.40 17.73
CA LYS A 50 15.92 -1.44 17.74
C LYS A 50 16.49 -2.43 16.73
N PHE A 51 15.88 -3.59 16.59
CA PHE A 51 16.34 -4.62 15.67
C PHE A 51 16.11 -4.22 14.21
N THR A 52 14.92 -3.71 13.88
CA THR A 52 14.58 -3.26 12.52
C THR A 52 15.43 -2.06 12.08
N THR A 53 15.73 -1.12 12.99
CA THR A 53 16.65 0.01 12.69
C THR A 53 18.06 -0.48 12.36
N LEU A 54 18.48 -1.61 12.93
CA LEU A 54 19.76 -2.24 12.63
C LEU A 54 19.73 -3.07 11.35
N MET A 55 18.59 -3.19 10.65
CA MET A 55 18.44 -3.94 9.40
C MET A 55 18.27 -3.05 8.14
N PRO A 56 19.20 -2.12 7.78
CA PRO A 56 19.09 -1.38 6.53
C PRO A 56 19.21 -2.26 5.27
N ASP A 57 18.37 -1.98 4.26
CA ASP A 57 18.15 -2.84 3.08
C ASP A 57 19.39 -3.05 2.19
N GLU A 58 20.25 -2.04 2.04
CA GLU A 58 21.34 -2.08 1.04
C GLU A 58 22.69 -2.53 1.62
N TYR A 59 22.82 -2.54 2.95
CA TYR A 59 24.12 -2.67 3.60
C TYR A 59 24.50 -4.12 3.89
N PHE A 60 23.52 -4.99 4.13
CA PHE A 60 23.77 -6.39 4.48
C PHE A 60 24.38 -7.19 3.36
N ASP A 61 24.06 -6.91 2.10
CA ASP A 61 24.67 -7.58 0.96
C ASP A 61 26.21 -7.38 0.92
N SER A 62 26.76 -6.38 1.62
CA SER A 62 28.19 -6.06 1.67
C SER A 62 28.98 -6.67 2.85
N ILE A 63 28.32 -7.37 3.77
CA ILE A 63 28.96 -8.01 4.94
C ILE A 63 28.64 -9.51 4.97
N PRO A 64 29.63 -10.38 4.78
CA PRO A 64 29.44 -11.83 4.89
C PRO A 64 28.94 -12.24 6.28
N PHE A 65 27.87 -13.02 6.31
CA PHE A 65 27.35 -13.63 7.54
C PHE A 65 28.13 -14.88 7.89
N THR A 66 28.42 -15.04 9.18
CA THR A 66 28.82 -16.34 9.70
C THR A 66 27.59 -17.21 9.94
N ASN A 67 27.77 -18.52 9.99
CA ASN A 67 26.68 -19.47 10.30
C ASN A 67 25.96 -19.12 11.61
N ASP A 68 26.69 -18.60 12.61
CA ASP A 68 26.10 -18.15 13.88
C ASP A 68 25.15 -16.97 13.70
N VAL A 69 25.51 -15.98 12.87
CA VAL A 69 24.64 -14.83 12.58
C VAL A 69 23.38 -15.32 11.86
N SER A 70 23.54 -16.16 10.83
CA SER A 70 22.41 -16.72 10.08
C SER A 70 21.47 -17.52 10.99
N THR A 71 22.01 -18.39 11.85
CA THR A 71 21.23 -19.17 12.82
C THR A 71 20.43 -18.27 13.75
N GLU A 72 21.05 -17.21 14.26
CA GLU A 72 20.43 -16.28 15.18
C GLU A 72 19.26 -15.50 14.53
N LEU A 73 19.42 -15.09 13.27
CA LEU A 73 18.36 -14.42 12.52
C LEU A 73 17.19 -15.37 12.24
N LEU A 74 17.47 -16.62 11.89
CA LEU A 74 16.44 -17.64 11.70
C LEU A 74 15.70 -17.99 13.00
N ASN A 75 16.40 -18.05 14.13
CA ASN A 75 15.76 -18.21 15.44
C ASN A 75 14.85 -17.03 15.77
N THR A 76 15.21 -15.82 15.36
CA THR A 76 14.36 -14.64 15.49
C THR A 76 13.08 -14.79 14.68
N TRP A 77 13.19 -15.24 13.43
CA TRP A 77 12.03 -15.51 12.58
C TRP A 77 11.12 -16.58 13.22
N ASN A 78 11.68 -17.69 13.68
CA ASN A 78 10.91 -18.73 14.37
C ASN A 78 10.19 -18.18 15.61
N CYS A 79 10.86 -17.39 16.46
CA CYS A 79 10.24 -16.74 17.61
C CYS A 79 9.10 -15.78 17.23
N ALA A 80 9.25 -15.05 16.11
CA ALA A 80 8.24 -14.14 15.59
C ALA A 80 6.99 -14.89 15.11
N ILE A 81 7.13 -15.97 14.32
CA ILE A 81 6.01 -16.79 13.87
C ILE A 81 5.26 -17.39 15.07
N GLU A 82 6.00 -17.95 16.03
CA GLU A 82 5.40 -18.55 17.22
C GLU A 82 4.71 -17.51 18.11
N HIS A 83 5.13 -16.24 18.06
CA HIS A 83 4.41 -15.14 18.69
C HIS A 83 3.11 -14.85 17.96
N LEU A 84 3.11 -14.74 16.63
CA LEU A 84 1.88 -14.52 15.84
C LEU A 84 0.85 -15.63 16.06
N ILE A 85 1.28 -16.90 16.06
CA ILE A 85 0.40 -18.05 16.32
C ILE A 85 -0.25 -17.92 17.71
N LYS A 86 0.53 -17.53 18.72
CA LYS A 86 0.05 -17.47 20.11
C LYS A 86 -0.56 -16.14 20.51
N MET A 87 -0.36 -15.05 19.77
CA MET A 87 -0.79 -13.69 20.10
C MET A 87 -1.18 -12.89 18.84
N PRO A 88 -2.12 -13.38 18.02
CA PRO A 88 -2.41 -12.81 16.69
C PRO A 88 -3.00 -11.38 16.72
N GLN A 89 -3.63 -11.00 17.83
CA GLN A 89 -4.28 -9.68 18.02
C GLN A 89 -3.43 -8.72 18.87
N HIS A 90 -2.13 -8.97 18.99
CA HIS A 90 -1.24 -8.07 19.71
C HIS A 90 -0.99 -6.80 18.87
N ASN A 91 -0.87 -5.64 19.51
CA ASN A 91 -0.67 -4.36 18.82
C ASN A 91 0.63 -4.30 18.00
N VAL A 92 1.62 -5.14 18.32
CA VAL A 92 2.89 -5.25 17.58
C VAL A 92 2.83 -6.20 16.37
N THR A 93 1.69 -6.86 16.11
CA THR A 93 1.52 -7.82 15.00
C THR A 93 1.94 -7.23 13.64
N PRO A 94 1.54 -5.99 13.24
CA PRO A 94 2.00 -5.38 11.99
C PRO A 94 3.52 -5.28 11.89
N SER A 95 4.17 -4.80 12.95
CA SER A 95 5.62 -4.68 13.03
C SER A 95 6.33 -6.04 12.97
N ILE A 96 5.67 -7.12 13.42
CA ILE A 96 6.19 -8.48 13.27
C ILE A 96 6.09 -8.96 11.82
N TYR A 97 5.00 -8.68 11.09
CA TYR A 97 4.94 -8.97 9.65
C TYR A 97 6.04 -8.24 8.89
N PHE A 98 6.24 -6.96 9.18
CA PHE A 98 7.34 -6.18 8.60
C PHE A 98 8.72 -6.80 8.90
N LEU A 99 8.95 -7.22 10.15
CA LEU A 99 10.16 -7.96 10.53
C LEU A 99 10.33 -9.24 9.70
N MET A 100 9.26 -10.02 9.51
CA MET A 100 9.30 -11.25 8.71
C MET A 100 9.65 -10.95 7.26
N CYS A 101 9.05 -9.92 6.64
CA CYS A 101 9.41 -9.47 5.30
C CYS A 101 10.92 -9.19 5.18
N LYS A 102 11.46 -8.43 6.14
CA LYS A 102 12.90 -8.11 6.17
C LYS A 102 13.75 -9.37 6.30
N LEU A 103 13.42 -10.27 7.22
CA LEU A 103 14.18 -11.51 7.45
C LEU A 103 14.15 -12.43 6.22
N ILE A 104 12.97 -12.64 5.61
CA ILE A 104 12.81 -13.49 4.42
C ILE A 104 13.67 -12.99 3.26
N GLN A 105 13.79 -11.67 3.10
CA GLN A 105 14.52 -11.03 1.99
C GLN A 105 16.06 -11.05 2.14
N ILE A 106 16.61 -11.43 3.29
CA ILE A 106 18.07 -11.49 3.49
C ILE A 106 18.67 -12.58 2.58
N LYS A 107 19.35 -12.18 1.50
CA LYS A 107 19.92 -13.11 0.51
C LYS A 107 20.91 -14.10 1.11
N GLN A 108 21.72 -13.66 2.08
CA GLN A 108 22.78 -14.48 2.69
C GLN A 108 22.28 -15.64 3.56
N ILE A 109 21.01 -15.60 4.01
CA ILE A 109 20.41 -16.73 4.73
C ILE A 109 19.50 -17.55 3.81
N GLN A 110 19.29 -17.11 2.56
CA GLN A 110 18.51 -17.86 1.58
C GLN A 110 19.34 -18.98 0.96
N PRO A 111 18.70 -20.13 0.65
CA PRO A 111 19.29 -21.19 -0.17
C PRO A 111 19.81 -20.70 -1.55
N MET A 112 19.24 -19.61 -2.05
CA MET A 112 19.54 -18.98 -3.34
C MET A 112 20.96 -18.39 -3.46
N ALA A 113 21.71 -18.30 -2.36
CA ALA A 113 23.13 -17.93 -2.38
C ALA A 113 24.02 -19.02 -3.02
N LEU A 114 23.49 -20.22 -3.24
CA LEU A 114 24.17 -21.31 -3.95
C LEU A 114 23.95 -21.12 -5.46
N ALA A 115 25.04 -20.97 -6.23
CA ALA A 115 25.00 -20.69 -7.66
C ALA A 115 24.19 -21.75 -8.44
N ASP A 116 24.43 -23.02 -8.10
CA ASP A 116 23.62 -24.18 -8.40
C ASP A 116 23.36 -24.91 -7.08
N PHE A 117 22.17 -25.50 -6.88
CA PHE A 117 21.94 -26.31 -5.70
C PHE A 117 22.84 -27.54 -5.82
N PRO A 118 23.89 -27.69 -4.97
CA PRO A 118 24.92 -28.67 -5.19
C PRO A 118 24.36 -30.08 -5.00
N ALA A 119 25.09 -31.10 -5.47
CA ALA A 119 24.63 -32.48 -5.30
C ALA A 119 24.41 -32.78 -3.80
N PRO A 120 23.46 -33.67 -3.43
CA PRO A 120 23.10 -33.93 -2.03
C PRO A 120 24.26 -34.32 -1.10
N ASP A 121 25.37 -34.80 -1.66
CA ASP A 121 26.61 -35.21 -1.00
C ASP A 121 27.66 -34.09 -0.88
N GLU A 122 27.46 -32.96 -1.56
CA GLU A 122 28.34 -31.80 -1.60
C GLU A 122 27.93 -30.69 -0.61
N VAL A 123 26.75 -30.80 0.00
CA VAL A 123 26.26 -29.83 1.01
C VAL A 123 26.96 -30.08 2.34
N ALA A 124 27.74 -29.10 2.81
CA ALA A 124 28.38 -29.19 4.13
C ALA A 124 27.33 -29.33 5.25
N PRO A 125 27.54 -30.16 6.30
CA PRO A 125 26.54 -30.40 7.35
C PRO A 125 26.03 -29.15 8.07
N GLN A 126 26.86 -28.11 8.18
CA GLN A 126 26.43 -26.83 8.78
C GLN A 126 25.49 -26.05 7.87
N VAL A 127 25.71 -26.10 6.55
CA VAL A 127 24.83 -25.47 5.56
C VAL A 127 23.49 -26.22 5.52
N GLU A 128 23.51 -27.55 5.56
CA GLU A 128 22.29 -28.37 5.64
C GLU A 128 21.41 -27.98 6.83
N LYS A 129 21.99 -27.82 8.03
CA LYS A 129 21.25 -27.38 9.23
C LYS A 129 20.64 -25.98 9.07
N LEU A 130 21.34 -25.07 8.40
CA LEU A 130 20.82 -23.73 8.11
C LEU A 130 19.66 -23.78 7.12
N LEU A 131 19.79 -24.59 6.07
CA LEU A 131 18.73 -24.80 5.08
C LEU A 131 17.49 -25.45 5.71
N GLU A 132 17.68 -26.44 6.58
CA GLU A 132 16.60 -27.06 7.36
C GLU A 132 15.87 -26.04 8.23
N LEU A 133 16.62 -25.23 8.98
CA LEU A 133 16.05 -24.20 9.85
C LEU A 133 15.32 -23.12 9.03
N TYR A 134 15.89 -22.69 7.91
CA TYR A 134 15.26 -21.74 6.99
C TYR A 134 13.94 -22.29 6.45
N TYR A 135 13.96 -23.50 5.88
CA TYR A 135 12.78 -24.11 5.30
C TYR A 135 11.71 -24.36 6.37
N SER A 136 12.09 -24.79 7.57
CA SER A 136 11.16 -24.92 8.69
C SER A 136 10.49 -23.58 9.04
N CYS A 137 11.22 -22.46 9.02
CA CYS A 137 10.62 -21.14 9.27
C CYS A 137 9.69 -20.71 8.13
N LEU A 138 10.11 -20.95 6.89
CA LEU A 138 9.32 -20.67 5.68
C LEU A 138 8.00 -21.44 5.69
N ALA A 139 8.06 -22.76 5.86
CA ALA A 139 6.90 -23.64 5.83
C ALA A 139 5.95 -23.37 7.02
N LYS A 140 6.48 -23.13 8.23
CA LYS A 140 5.65 -22.69 9.37
C LYS A 140 4.93 -21.37 9.09
N THR A 141 5.61 -20.42 8.45
CA THR A 141 5.00 -19.14 8.07
C THR A 141 3.89 -19.35 7.03
N ALA A 142 4.14 -20.18 6.01
CA ALA A 142 3.15 -20.53 5.01
C ALA A 142 1.89 -21.15 5.63
N LEU A 143 2.09 -22.14 6.51
CA LEU A 143 1.00 -22.79 7.24
C LEU A 143 0.24 -21.83 8.14
N TYR A 144 0.93 -20.90 8.81
CA TYR A 144 0.28 -19.85 9.59
C TYR A 144 -0.66 -19.00 8.72
N PHE A 145 -0.19 -18.50 7.57
CA PHE A 145 -1.03 -17.69 6.68
C PHE A 145 -2.21 -18.49 6.12
N ILE A 146 -1.97 -19.70 5.61
CA ILE A 146 -3.02 -20.58 5.09
C ILE A 146 -4.12 -20.81 6.15
N LEU A 147 -3.72 -21.16 7.37
CA LEU A 147 -4.66 -21.39 8.47
C LEU A 147 -5.40 -20.12 8.89
N ALA A 148 -4.69 -19.01 9.03
CA ALA A 148 -5.27 -17.74 9.46
C ALA A 148 -6.23 -17.16 8.39
N LEU A 149 -5.97 -17.44 7.11
CA LEU A 149 -6.85 -17.04 6.01
C LEU A 149 -8.06 -17.96 5.84
N ASN A 150 -7.93 -19.26 6.12
CA ASN A 150 -9.04 -20.22 6.06
C ASN A 150 -10.22 -19.84 6.97
N ASP A 151 -9.93 -19.24 8.12
CA ASP A 151 -10.91 -18.88 9.15
C ASP A 151 -11.35 -17.41 9.07
N ALA A 152 -11.00 -16.67 8.00
CA ALA A 152 -11.34 -15.26 7.87
C ALA A 152 -12.85 -15.02 7.73
N ASP A 153 -13.37 -14.02 8.46
CA ASP A 153 -14.80 -13.67 8.47
C ASP A 153 -15.35 -13.39 7.05
N GLU A 154 -14.53 -12.79 6.18
CA GLU A 154 -14.94 -12.49 4.80
C GLU A 154 -15.22 -13.75 3.95
N ILE A 155 -14.55 -14.87 4.23
CA ILE A 155 -14.86 -16.15 3.60
C ILE A 155 -16.21 -16.66 4.09
N GLU A 156 -16.44 -16.61 5.40
CA GLU A 156 -17.70 -17.10 5.99
C GLU A 156 -18.90 -16.28 5.49
N GLU A 157 -18.75 -14.97 5.36
CA GLU A 157 -19.77 -14.10 4.77
C GLU A 157 -20.03 -14.42 3.30
N TYR A 158 -18.99 -14.66 2.51
CA TYR A 158 -19.12 -15.04 1.10
C TYR A 158 -19.83 -16.40 0.95
N GLU A 159 -19.42 -17.42 1.71
CA GLU A 159 -20.05 -18.74 1.73
C GLU A 159 -21.53 -18.69 2.15
N LYS A 160 -21.92 -17.76 3.03
CA LYS A 160 -23.33 -17.55 3.42
C LYS A 160 -24.16 -16.88 2.33
N LYS A 161 -23.59 -15.93 1.59
CA LYS A 161 -24.28 -15.21 0.51
C LYS A 161 -24.50 -16.12 -0.70
N GLU A 162 -23.49 -16.90 -1.08
CA GLU A 162 -23.60 -17.91 -2.12
C GLU A 162 -24.22 -19.20 -1.56
N LYS A 163 -25.57 -19.27 -1.52
CA LYS A 163 -26.37 -20.41 -0.97
C LYS A 163 -25.95 -21.82 -1.42
N LYS A 164 -25.16 -21.93 -2.48
CA LYS A 164 -24.26 -23.05 -2.73
C LYS A 164 -22.93 -22.41 -3.12
N PRO A 165 -21.83 -22.71 -2.43
CA PRO A 165 -20.54 -22.31 -2.96
C PRO A 165 -20.41 -23.05 -4.28
N ASN A 166 -20.41 -22.32 -5.39
CA ASN A 166 -19.61 -22.77 -6.52
C ASN A 166 -18.15 -22.64 -6.06
N THR A 167 -17.73 -23.42 -5.06
CA THR A 167 -16.33 -23.52 -4.70
C THR A 167 -15.68 -24.26 -5.85
N LEU A 168 -15.05 -23.47 -6.69
CA LEU A 168 -14.38 -23.90 -7.91
C LEU A 168 -13.13 -24.74 -7.59
N VAL A 169 -12.73 -24.76 -6.31
CA VAL A 169 -11.77 -25.73 -5.79
C VAL A 169 -12.53 -27.00 -5.40
N PRO A 170 -12.31 -28.14 -6.09
CA PRO A 170 -12.88 -29.40 -5.65
C PRO A 170 -12.41 -29.70 -4.23
N PRO A 171 -13.29 -30.11 -3.31
CA PRO A 171 -12.88 -30.44 -1.95
C PRO A 171 -11.87 -31.59 -2.01
N ARG A 172 -10.58 -31.30 -1.81
CA ARG A 172 -9.58 -32.34 -1.55
C ARG A 172 -9.99 -33.03 -0.25
N LYS A 173 -9.92 -34.36 -0.20
CA LYS A 173 -10.37 -35.16 0.96
C LYS A 173 -9.74 -34.60 2.24
N LYS A 174 -10.59 -34.11 3.17
CA LYS A 174 -10.19 -33.64 4.50
C LYS A 174 -9.38 -34.73 5.22
N LYS A 175 -8.06 -34.59 5.29
CA LYS A 175 -7.29 -35.29 6.31
C LYS A 175 -7.40 -34.47 7.59
N LYS A 176 -7.88 -35.09 8.67
CA LYS A 176 -7.92 -34.44 9.99
C LYS A 176 -6.48 -34.10 10.39
N LEU A 177 -6.19 -32.80 10.52
CA LEU A 177 -4.92 -32.24 10.99
C LEU A 177 -4.75 -32.42 12.52
N SER A 178 -4.94 -33.63 13.04
CA SER A 178 -4.68 -33.92 14.46
C SER A 178 -3.18 -33.93 14.80
N THR A 179 -2.31 -33.79 13.80
CA THR A 179 -0.85 -33.91 13.94
C THR A 179 -0.13 -32.60 14.26
N PHE A 180 -0.70 -31.43 13.98
CA PHE A 180 -0.05 -30.14 14.27
C PHE A 180 -0.75 -29.41 15.43
N GLN A 181 -0.03 -29.31 16.55
CA GLN A 181 -0.51 -28.69 17.79
C GLN A 181 -1.01 -27.25 17.62
N PHE A 182 -0.54 -26.52 16.59
CA PHE A 182 -0.91 -25.13 16.38
C PHE A 182 -2.15 -24.91 15.50
N SER A 183 -2.64 -25.93 14.80
CA SER A 183 -3.81 -25.79 13.90
C SER A 183 -5.09 -25.34 14.62
N SER A 184 -5.25 -25.69 15.89
CA SER A 184 -6.38 -25.23 16.72
C SER A 184 -6.18 -23.87 17.38
N THR A 185 -4.97 -23.31 17.31
CA THR A 185 -4.59 -22.06 18.02
C THR A 185 -4.51 -20.84 17.12
N VAL A 186 -4.32 -21.04 15.81
CA VAL A 186 -4.27 -19.93 14.85
C VAL A 186 -5.62 -19.23 14.84
N LYS A 187 -5.59 -17.89 14.82
CA LYS A 187 -6.78 -17.05 14.68
C LYS A 187 -6.75 -16.35 13.33
N PRO A 188 -7.91 -15.88 12.86
CA PRO A 188 -8.00 -15.04 11.67
C PRO A 188 -7.08 -13.83 11.76
N ILE A 189 -6.50 -13.45 10.62
CA ILE A 189 -5.75 -12.20 10.50
C ILE A 189 -6.75 -11.05 10.64
N ASN A 190 -6.42 -10.04 11.44
CA ASN A 190 -7.23 -8.83 11.48
C ASN A 190 -7.18 -8.13 10.10
N PRO A 191 -8.33 -7.77 9.48
CA PRO A 191 -8.36 -7.06 8.20
C PRO A 191 -7.53 -5.78 8.13
N ASP A 192 -7.31 -5.12 9.26
CA ASP A 192 -6.45 -3.93 9.35
C ASP A 192 -4.97 -4.25 9.08
N TYR A 193 -4.57 -5.50 9.21
CA TYR A 193 -3.18 -5.97 9.01
C TYR A 193 -3.00 -6.72 7.69
N TYR A 194 -4.03 -6.79 6.85
CA TYR A 194 -3.97 -7.54 5.59
C TYR A 194 -2.91 -6.98 4.63
N ASP A 195 -2.62 -5.68 4.66
CA ASP A 195 -1.60 -5.09 3.78
C ASP A 195 -0.20 -5.63 4.13
N ASP A 196 0.17 -5.58 5.42
CA ASP A 196 1.44 -6.12 5.91
C ASP A 196 1.52 -7.65 5.73
N ALA A 197 0.42 -8.35 5.99
CA ALA A 197 0.30 -9.79 5.80
C ALA A 197 0.46 -10.19 4.33
N ALA A 198 -0.14 -9.43 3.40
CA ALA A 198 -0.03 -9.66 1.97
C ALA A 198 1.41 -9.53 1.48
N HIS A 199 2.15 -8.51 1.92
CA HIS A 199 3.58 -8.36 1.61
C HIS A 199 4.41 -9.55 2.08
N ALA A 200 4.16 -10.04 3.30
CA ALA A 200 4.83 -11.23 3.80
C ALA A 200 4.43 -12.46 2.98
N PHE A 201 3.15 -12.63 2.68
CA PHE A 201 2.63 -13.80 1.97
C PHE A 201 3.09 -13.86 0.50
N VAL A 202 3.28 -12.72 -0.17
CA VAL A 202 3.93 -12.65 -1.49
C VAL A 202 5.33 -13.27 -1.41
N LEU A 203 6.15 -12.89 -0.43
CA LEU A 203 7.50 -13.44 -0.29
C LEU A 203 7.50 -14.95 -0.01
N ILE A 204 6.51 -15.44 0.73
CA ILE A 204 6.37 -16.86 1.05
C ILE A 204 5.93 -17.65 -0.17
N SER A 205 4.85 -17.23 -0.83
CA SER A 205 4.31 -17.91 -2.02
C SER A 205 5.37 -18.01 -3.13
N GLN A 206 6.17 -16.97 -3.35
CA GLN A 206 7.29 -16.99 -4.31
C GLN A 206 8.39 -18.02 -4.00
N ARG A 207 8.42 -18.57 -2.77
CA ARG A 207 9.41 -19.54 -2.28
C ARG A 207 8.80 -20.92 -2.01
N VAL A 208 7.48 -21.04 -2.15
CA VAL A 208 6.72 -22.29 -2.04
C VAL A 208 5.89 -22.40 -3.32
N PRO A 209 6.49 -22.90 -4.43
CA PRO A 209 5.91 -22.82 -5.77
C PRO A 209 4.47 -23.31 -5.87
N ASP A 210 4.11 -24.39 -5.15
CA ASP A 210 2.76 -24.95 -5.11
C ASP A 210 1.71 -23.95 -4.58
N ILE A 211 2.07 -23.11 -3.61
CA ILE A 211 1.18 -22.05 -3.11
C ILE A 211 0.98 -20.99 -4.20
N TYR A 212 2.07 -20.58 -4.85
CA TYR A 212 2.00 -19.56 -5.89
C TYR A 212 1.21 -20.04 -7.11
N GLU A 213 1.45 -21.27 -7.55
CA GLU A 213 0.70 -21.89 -8.63
C GLU A 213 -0.80 -21.98 -8.29
N GLY A 214 -1.16 -22.38 -7.06
CA GLY A 214 -2.56 -22.41 -6.62
C GLY A 214 -3.26 -21.04 -6.69
N ILE A 215 -2.53 -19.95 -6.38
CA ILE A 215 -3.03 -18.57 -6.54
C ILE A 215 -3.24 -18.25 -8.02
N LEU A 216 -2.23 -18.52 -8.86
CA LEU A 216 -2.30 -18.22 -10.29
C LEU A 216 -3.42 -19.01 -10.99
N GLU A 217 -3.56 -20.29 -10.71
CA GLU A 217 -4.64 -21.13 -11.23
C GLU A 217 -6.02 -20.58 -10.84
N THR A 218 -6.17 -20.18 -9.58
CA THR A 218 -7.42 -19.62 -9.05
C THR A 218 -7.79 -18.31 -9.74
N VAL A 219 -6.85 -17.39 -9.91
CA VAL A 219 -7.11 -16.09 -10.55
C VAL A 219 -7.29 -16.24 -12.06
N ASN A 220 -6.49 -17.07 -12.73
CA ASN A 220 -6.61 -17.33 -14.16
C ASN A 220 -7.99 -17.87 -14.52
N TYR A 221 -8.57 -18.69 -13.63
CA TYR A 221 -9.94 -19.16 -13.82
C TYR A 221 -10.97 -18.04 -13.88
N LEU A 222 -10.89 -17.05 -12.99
CA LEU A 222 -11.84 -15.92 -12.94
C LEU A 222 -11.82 -15.10 -14.22
N SER A 223 -10.67 -15.06 -14.90
CA SER A 223 -10.49 -14.37 -16.18
C SER A 223 -11.08 -15.11 -17.40
N GLY A 224 -11.88 -16.16 -17.18
CA GLY A 224 -12.59 -16.88 -18.24
C GLY A 224 -11.80 -18.03 -18.88
N ALA A 225 -10.67 -18.43 -18.30
CA ALA A 225 -10.06 -19.72 -18.62
C ALA A 225 -11.03 -20.84 -18.20
N LYS A 226 -11.27 -21.85 -19.05
CA LYS A 226 -12.25 -22.90 -18.76
C LYS A 226 -11.79 -23.79 -17.60
N ILE A 227 -12.53 -23.84 -16.49
CA ILE A 227 -12.41 -24.93 -15.50
C ILE A 227 -12.92 -26.21 -16.11
N GLY A 228 -12.12 -27.26 -16.01
CA GLY A 228 -12.50 -28.61 -16.43
C GLY A 228 -11.53 -29.29 -17.38
N GLU A 229 -10.60 -28.56 -18.00
CA GLU A 229 -9.36 -29.19 -18.45
C GLU A 229 -8.46 -29.34 -17.22
N LYS A 230 -8.27 -30.58 -16.76
CA LYS A 230 -7.23 -30.88 -15.78
C LYS A 230 -5.91 -30.32 -16.30
N GLY A 231 -5.32 -29.33 -15.64
CA GLY A 231 -3.92 -28.94 -15.85
C GLY A 231 -3.65 -27.79 -16.81
N CYS A 232 -4.26 -26.61 -16.58
CA CYS A 232 -3.57 -25.37 -17.00
C CYS A 232 -2.47 -25.05 -15.98
N VAL A 233 -1.49 -25.95 -15.87
CA VAL A 233 -0.25 -25.76 -15.10
C VAL A 233 0.33 -24.43 -15.56
N VAL A 234 0.29 -23.42 -14.70
CA VAL A 234 0.74 -22.06 -15.05
C VAL A 234 2.26 -22.02 -14.99
N LEU A 235 2.84 -22.68 -13.99
CA LEU A 235 4.28 -22.83 -13.86
C LEU A 235 4.70 -24.12 -14.59
N THR A 236 4.65 -24.10 -15.92
CA THR A 236 5.17 -25.23 -16.73
C THR A 236 6.66 -25.42 -16.51
N GLU A 237 7.21 -26.60 -16.84
CA GLU A 237 8.66 -26.82 -16.76
C GLU A 237 9.44 -25.82 -17.61
N GLU A 238 8.91 -25.42 -18.78
CA GLU A 238 9.49 -24.36 -19.62
C GLU A 238 9.52 -23.01 -18.88
N VAL A 239 8.44 -22.64 -18.18
CA VAL A 239 8.40 -21.43 -17.35
C VAL A 239 9.41 -21.53 -16.21
N LYS A 240 9.54 -22.67 -15.54
CA LYS A 240 10.52 -22.89 -14.46
C LYS A 240 11.96 -22.86 -14.97
N GLU A 241 12.20 -23.26 -16.21
CA GLU A 241 13.51 -23.12 -16.87
C GLU A 241 13.85 -21.66 -17.15
N ASN A 242 12.88 -20.88 -17.61
CA ASN A 242 13.04 -19.43 -17.85
C ASN A 242 13.12 -18.62 -16.53
N PHE A 243 12.47 -19.10 -15.46
CA PHE A 243 12.44 -18.49 -14.14
C PHE A 243 13.01 -19.45 -13.09
N GLN A 244 14.33 -19.61 -13.12
CA GLN A 244 15.08 -20.59 -12.33
C GLN A 244 14.82 -20.54 -10.82
N MET A 245 14.32 -19.43 -10.28
CA MET A 245 13.97 -19.33 -8.86
C MET A 245 12.97 -20.42 -8.42
N PHE A 246 11.95 -20.71 -9.23
CA PHE A 246 10.93 -21.72 -8.86
C PHE A 246 11.56 -23.11 -8.83
N LYS A 247 12.33 -23.46 -9.86
CA LYS A 247 13.06 -24.74 -9.94
C LYS A 247 14.05 -24.91 -8.78
N LYS A 248 14.73 -23.83 -8.38
CA LYS A 248 15.65 -23.83 -7.23
C LYS A 248 14.89 -24.09 -5.93
N TRP A 249 13.76 -23.42 -5.69
CA TRP A 249 12.95 -23.65 -4.49
C TRP A 249 12.39 -25.07 -4.41
N GLU A 250 11.89 -25.62 -5.52
CA GLU A 250 11.46 -27.03 -5.55
C GLU A 250 12.61 -27.99 -5.23
N SER A 251 13.81 -27.71 -5.73
CA SER A 251 14.99 -28.55 -5.49
C SER A 251 15.40 -28.49 -4.01
N VAL A 252 15.38 -27.30 -3.41
CA VAL A 252 15.64 -27.10 -1.97
C VAL A 252 14.63 -27.87 -1.12
N GLU A 253 13.35 -27.75 -1.46
CA GLU A 253 12.28 -28.43 -0.75
C GLU A 253 12.45 -29.95 -0.82
N LYS A 254 12.63 -30.51 -2.03
CA LYS A 254 12.84 -31.95 -2.23
C LYS A 254 14.07 -32.44 -1.44
N TYR A 255 15.15 -31.68 -1.46
CA TYR A 255 16.37 -32.01 -0.71
C TYR A 255 16.12 -32.04 0.80
N ILE A 256 15.60 -30.95 1.37
CA ILE A 256 15.44 -30.82 2.82
C ILE A 256 14.35 -31.76 3.36
N SER A 257 13.24 -31.93 2.64
CA SER A 257 12.21 -32.90 3.01
C SER A 257 12.72 -34.33 2.98
N GLY A 258 13.67 -34.67 2.08
CA GLY A 258 14.32 -35.98 2.07
C GLY A 258 15.32 -36.21 3.21
N LYS A 259 15.77 -35.15 3.89
CA LYS A 259 16.79 -35.21 4.97
C LYS A 259 16.19 -35.03 6.37
N SER A 260 15.17 -34.20 6.51
CA SER A 260 14.56 -33.86 7.80
C SER A 260 13.11 -34.35 7.87
N PRO A 261 12.80 -35.34 8.74
CA PRO A 261 11.43 -35.79 8.97
C PRO A 261 10.50 -34.68 9.47
N ASN A 262 11.04 -33.61 10.06
CA ASN A 262 10.26 -32.45 10.46
C ASN A 262 9.86 -31.59 9.26
N CYS A 263 10.80 -31.33 8.34
CA CYS A 263 10.50 -30.59 7.12
C CYS A 263 9.57 -31.36 6.18
N GLU A 264 9.76 -32.68 6.06
CA GLU A 264 8.84 -33.56 5.33
C GLU A 264 7.40 -33.44 5.84
N LYS A 265 7.22 -33.46 7.18
CA LYS A 265 5.91 -33.26 7.79
C LYS A 265 5.32 -31.89 7.46
N LEU A 266 6.12 -30.83 7.48
CA LEU A 266 5.66 -29.47 7.16
C LEU A 266 5.25 -29.32 5.69
N CYS A 267 6.05 -29.87 4.76
CA CYS A 267 5.75 -29.95 3.33
C CYS A 267 4.43 -30.71 3.10
N GLN A 268 4.30 -31.93 3.64
CA GLN A 268 3.05 -32.70 3.56
C GLN A 268 1.86 -31.97 4.17
N ALA A 269 2.07 -31.16 5.21
CA ALA A 269 1.02 -30.34 5.78
C ALA A 269 0.52 -29.30 4.78
N ILE A 270 1.42 -28.58 4.11
CA ILE A 270 1.07 -27.58 3.09
C ILE A 270 0.27 -28.24 1.96
N ASP A 271 0.72 -29.39 1.44
CA ASP A 271 0.09 -30.09 0.32
C ASP A 271 -1.33 -30.60 0.63
N THR A 272 -1.56 -30.93 1.91
CA THR A 272 -2.81 -31.53 2.38
C THR A 272 -3.74 -30.55 3.10
N MET A 273 -3.33 -29.28 3.23
CA MET A 273 -4.15 -28.23 3.85
C MET A 273 -5.44 -27.99 3.06
N ASP A 274 -6.47 -27.53 3.79
CA ASP A 274 -7.69 -27.04 3.16
C ASP A 274 -7.36 -25.83 2.28
N MET A 275 -7.91 -25.81 1.08
CA MET A 275 -7.72 -24.77 0.08
C MET A 275 -8.73 -23.63 0.22
N LYS A 276 -9.51 -23.59 1.31
CA LYS A 276 -10.46 -22.50 1.61
C LYS A 276 -9.85 -21.11 1.51
N TRP A 277 -8.58 -20.92 1.84
CA TRP A 277 -7.88 -19.64 1.73
C TRP A 277 -7.82 -19.12 0.29
N LEU A 278 -7.95 -19.97 -0.72
CA LEU A 278 -8.08 -19.54 -2.12
C LEU A 278 -9.42 -18.86 -2.41
N VAL A 279 -10.44 -19.02 -1.55
CA VAL A 279 -11.73 -18.31 -1.67
C VAL A 279 -11.52 -16.80 -1.65
N HIS A 280 -10.53 -16.28 -0.90
CA HIS A 280 -10.15 -14.87 -0.94
C HIS A 280 -9.92 -14.38 -2.38
N PHE A 281 -9.22 -15.18 -3.18
CA PHE A 281 -8.94 -14.85 -4.58
C PHE A 281 -10.18 -15.02 -5.44
N GLN A 282 -10.97 -16.07 -5.21
CA GLN A 282 -12.23 -16.32 -5.95
C GLN A 282 -13.25 -15.20 -5.80
N CYS A 283 -13.43 -14.71 -4.56
CA CYS A 283 -14.39 -13.65 -4.26
C CYS A 283 -13.82 -12.25 -4.47
N ARG A 284 -12.54 -12.11 -4.87
CA ARG A 284 -11.85 -10.82 -4.96
C ARG A 284 -11.90 -10.06 -3.62
N GLY A 285 -11.72 -10.81 -2.53
CA GLY A 285 -11.73 -10.31 -1.16
C GLY A 285 -10.57 -9.36 -0.86
N ARG A 286 -10.65 -8.67 0.29
CA ARG A 286 -9.72 -7.57 0.61
C ARG A 286 -8.27 -8.06 0.60
N PHE A 287 -8.03 -9.23 1.18
CA PHE A 287 -6.71 -9.84 1.22
C PHE A 287 -6.15 -10.13 -0.18
N ALA A 288 -6.98 -10.65 -1.10
CA ALA A 288 -6.53 -10.99 -2.45
C ALA A 288 -6.10 -9.76 -3.26
N ILE A 289 -6.85 -8.65 -3.16
CA ILE A 289 -6.48 -7.42 -3.86
C ILE A 289 -5.18 -6.81 -3.28
N GLN A 290 -5.01 -6.86 -1.96
CA GLN A 290 -3.75 -6.44 -1.33
C GLN A 290 -2.59 -7.36 -1.67
N TYR A 291 -2.82 -8.67 -1.82
CA TYR A 291 -1.82 -9.60 -2.34
C TYR A 291 -1.40 -9.22 -3.76
N ILE A 292 -2.36 -8.95 -4.67
CA ILE A 292 -2.06 -8.55 -6.05
C ILE A 292 -1.26 -7.23 -6.09
N LYS A 293 -1.62 -6.25 -5.24
CA LYS A 293 -0.88 -5.00 -5.07
C LYS A 293 0.56 -5.26 -4.60
N ALA A 294 0.72 -5.98 -3.48
CA ALA A 294 2.02 -6.31 -2.92
C ALA A 294 2.88 -7.15 -3.87
N TRP A 295 2.25 -7.98 -4.70
CA TRP A 295 2.91 -8.79 -5.72
C TRP A 295 3.54 -7.91 -6.80
N ILE A 296 2.81 -6.96 -7.39
CA ILE A 296 3.39 -6.10 -8.43
C ILE A 296 4.49 -5.20 -7.86
N GLU A 297 4.33 -4.71 -6.61
CA GLU A 297 5.37 -3.96 -5.91
C GLU A 297 6.64 -4.79 -5.72
N TYR A 298 6.50 -6.06 -5.36
CA TYR A 298 7.61 -6.99 -5.22
C TYR A 298 8.31 -7.25 -6.56
N ILE A 299 7.57 -7.60 -7.61
CA ILE A 299 8.14 -7.95 -8.91
C ILE A 299 8.84 -6.74 -9.54
N VAL A 300 8.23 -5.55 -9.52
CA VAL A 300 8.86 -4.32 -10.05
C VAL A 300 10.17 -3.99 -9.36
N LYS A 301 10.29 -4.28 -8.05
CA LYS A 301 11.51 -4.03 -7.30
C LYS A 301 12.62 -5.04 -7.58
N ASN A 302 12.28 -6.30 -7.88
CA ASN A 302 13.24 -7.40 -7.90
C ASN A 302 13.53 -7.97 -9.29
N GLU A 303 12.65 -7.74 -10.26
CA GLU A 303 12.71 -8.37 -11.58
C GLU A 303 12.90 -7.33 -12.68
N LYS A 304 13.79 -7.64 -13.63
CA LYS A 304 14.06 -6.76 -14.78
C LYS A 304 12.99 -6.88 -15.85
N ASP A 305 12.42 -8.08 -16.02
CA ASP A 305 11.45 -8.39 -17.06
C ASP A 305 10.06 -8.69 -16.46
N VAL A 306 9.48 -7.66 -15.87
CA VAL A 306 8.20 -7.74 -15.14
C VAL A 306 7.06 -8.25 -16.04
N LYS A 307 7.02 -7.85 -17.33
CA LYS A 307 5.92 -8.24 -18.23
C LYS A 307 5.93 -9.72 -18.59
N ASN A 308 7.11 -10.34 -18.61
CA ASN A 308 7.26 -11.77 -18.87
C ASN A 308 7.26 -12.60 -17.59
N TYR A 309 7.27 -11.97 -16.40
CA TYR A 309 7.27 -12.69 -15.14
C TYR A 309 6.00 -13.55 -14.99
N PRO A 310 6.10 -14.81 -14.51
CA PRO A 310 4.95 -15.70 -14.41
C PRO A 310 3.88 -15.09 -13.52
N GLY A 311 2.65 -14.99 -14.02
CA GLY A 311 1.55 -14.36 -13.30
C GLY A 311 1.27 -12.90 -13.66
N TYR A 312 2.16 -12.19 -14.37
CA TYR A 312 1.91 -10.80 -14.78
C TYR A 312 0.65 -10.67 -15.63
N SER A 313 0.54 -11.47 -16.71
CA SER A 313 -0.63 -11.47 -17.57
C SER A 313 -1.92 -11.82 -16.83
N ILE A 314 -1.85 -12.77 -15.89
CA ILE A 314 -2.99 -13.22 -15.07
C ILE A 314 -3.48 -12.09 -14.16
N PHE A 315 -2.58 -11.50 -13.36
CA PHE A 315 -2.97 -10.42 -12.45
C PHE A 315 -3.33 -9.12 -13.20
N TYR A 316 -2.68 -8.83 -14.32
CA TYR A 316 -3.05 -7.70 -15.18
C TYR A 316 -4.47 -7.87 -15.75
N ASN A 317 -4.83 -9.06 -16.21
CA ASN A 317 -6.19 -9.36 -16.69
C ASN A 317 -7.21 -9.27 -15.57
N GLU A 318 -6.86 -9.77 -14.38
CA GLU A 318 -7.73 -9.68 -13.21
C GLU A 318 -7.96 -8.22 -12.80
N ILE A 319 -6.92 -7.40 -12.74
CA ILE A 319 -7.03 -5.96 -12.50
C ILE A 319 -7.94 -5.29 -13.54
N ASN A 320 -7.82 -5.63 -14.81
CA ASN A 320 -8.72 -5.15 -15.85
C ASN A 320 -10.18 -5.62 -15.67
N SER A 321 -10.39 -6.84 -15.18
CA SER A 321 -11.72 -7.36 -14.87
C SER A 321 -12.34 -6.64 -13.68
N ILE A 322 -11.57 -6.34 -12.64
CA ILE A 322 -12.04 -5.62 -11.45
C ILE A 322 -12.43 -4.18 -11.81
N MET A 323 -11.69 -3.53 -12.73
CA MET A 323 -12.08 -2.21 -13.27
C MET A 323 -13.47 -2.23 -13.91
N ASP A 324 -13.90 -3.40 -14.39
CA ASP A 324 -15.19 -3.53 -15.05
C ASP A 324 -16.37 -3.69 -14.10
N LEU A 325 -16.12 -3.96 -12.82
CA LEU A 325 -17.15 -4.06 -11.79
C LEU A 325 -17.60 -2.69 -11.26
N THR A 326 -18.85 -2.63 -10.81
CA THR A 326 -19.40 -1.50 -10.02
C THR A 326 -19.03 -1.65 -8.55
N GLY A 327 -19.12 -0.58 -7.76
CA GLY A 327 -18.88 -0.62 -6.31
C GLY A 327 -19.71 -1.67 -5.57
N GLU A 328 -20.96 -1.90 -6.00
CA GLU A 328 -21.87 -2.88 -5.39
C GLU A 328 -21.49 -4.34 -5.68
N GLU A 329 -20.79 -4.58 -6.79
CA GLU A 329 -20.30 -5.91 -7.19
C GLU A 329 -18.97 -6.27 -6.52
N LEU A 330 -18.26 -5.29 -5.96
CA LEU A 330 -16.98 -5.49 -5.31
C LEU A 330 -17.15 -6.00 -3.87
N VAL A 331 -16.50 -7.13 -3.57
CA VAL A 331 -16.33 -7.60 -2.18
C VAL A 331 -15.27 -6.76 -1.46
N SER A 332 -14.21 -6.39 -2.17
CA SER A 332 -13.15 -5.54 -1.63
C SER A 332 -13.58 -4.07 -1.52
N PRO A 333 -13.15 -3.35 -0.46
CA PRO A 333 -13.33 -1.91 -0.38
C PRO A 333 -12.68 -1.19 -1.55
N ILE A 334 -13.34 -0.16 -2.07
CA ILE A 334 -12.90 0.53 -3.28
C ILE A 334 -11.51 1.15 -3.18
N PHE A 335 -11.12 1.63 -2.00
CA PHE A 335 -9.80 2.21 -1.79
C PHE A 335 -8.69 1.17 -2.00
N VAL A 336 -8.94 -0.09 -1.64
CA VAL A 336 -8.00 -1.19 -1.84
C VAL A 336 -7.84 -1.50 -3.32
N CYS A 337 -8.94 -1.52 -4.08
CA CYS A 337 -8.90 -1.66 -5.54
C CYS A 337 -8.15 -0.49 -6.19
N ALA A 338 -8.40 0.75 -5.74
CA ALA A 338 -7.74 1.95 -6.25
C ALA A 338 -6.22 1.93 -6.03
N GLU A 339 -5.76 1.51 -4.84
CA GLU A 339 -4.33 1.33 -4.58
C GLU A 339 -3.71 0.25 -5.47
N ALA A 340 -4.42 -0.86 -5.72
CA ALA A 340 -3.95 -1.89 -6.64
C ALA A 340 -3.84 -1.37 -8.08
N TYR A 341 -4.82 -0.58 -8.56
CA TYR A 341 -4.74 0.10 -9.84
C TYR A 341 -3.53 1.01 -9.92
N ALA A 342 -3.28 1.79 -8.87
CA ALA A 342 -2.15 2.71 -8.79
C ALA A 342 -0.80 1.98 -8.81
N ALA A 343 -0.68 0.88 -8.07
CA ALA A 343 0.52 0.05 -8.05
C ALA A 343 0.86 -0.50 -9.44
N PHE A 344 -0.16 -0.96 -10.16
CA PHE A 344 -0.01 -1.43 -11.53
C PHE A 344 0.34 -0.29 -12.50
N SER A 345 -0.29 0.88 -12.35
CA SER A 345 -0.02 2.03 -13.23
C SER A 345 1.32 2.73 -12.99
N CYS A 346 1.93 2.53 -11.81
CA CYS A 346 3.32 2.90 -11.57
C CYS A 346 4.29 2.19 -12.52
N PHE A 347 3.98 0.95 -12.90
CA PHE A 347 4.78 0.15 -13.84
C PHE A 347 4.31 0.32 -15.29
N ASP A 348 3.01 0.25 -15.54
CA ASP A 348 2.41 0.43 -16.86
C ASP A 348 1.50 1.68 -16.88
N PRO A 349 2.01 2.84 -17.32
CA PRO A 349 1.26 4.10 -17.31
C PRO A 349 -0.06 4.09 -18.09
N GLU A 350 -0.27 3.15 -19.01
CA GLU A 350 -1.54 3.02 -19.75
C GLU A 350 -2.69 2.53 -18.86
N ILE A 351 -2.37 1.84 -17.74
CA ILE A 351 -3.37 1.39 -16.77
C ILE A 351 -4.09 2.59 -16.16
N TYR A 352 -3.37 3.67 -15.82
CA TYR A 352 -3.98 4.89 -15.28
C TYR A 352 -5.06 5.42 -16.23
N LYS A 353 -4.71 5.59 -17.51
CA LYS A 353 -5.63 6.09 -18.53
C LYS A 353 -6.82 5.14 -18.74
N THR A 354 -6.56 3.83 -18.74
CA THR A 354 -7.58 2.80 -18.91
C THR A 354 -8.59 2.80 -17.77
N VAL A 355 -8.11 2.83 -16.52
CA VAL A 355 -8.95 2.88 -15.31
C VAL A 355 -9.88 4.08 -15.36
N LEU A 356 -9.32 5.29 -15.54
CA LEU A 356 -10.12 6.51 -15.55
C LEU A 356 -11.10 6.54 -16.72
N THR A 357 -10.66 6.16 -17.93
CA THR A 357 -11.55 6.12 -19.10
C THR A 357 -12.72 5.15 -18.89
N LYS A 358 -12.47 3.94 -18.36
CA LYS A 358 -13.52 2.96 -18.08
C LYS A 358 -14.48 3.45 -17.00
N LYS A 359 -13.95 3.99 -15.90
CA LYS A 359 -14.77 4.46 -14.77
C LYS A 359 -15.61 5.67 -15.16
N VAL A 360 -15.03 6.68 -15.81
CA VAL A 360 -15.76 7.85 -16.33
C VAL A 360 -16.89 7.44 -17.28
N LYS A 361 -16.68 6.45 -18.16
CA LYS A 361 -17.73 5.96 -19.07
C LYS A 361 -18.90 5.29 -18.35
N LYS A 362 -18.67 4.70 -17.18
CA LYS A 362 -19.68 4.02 -16.38
C LYS A 362 -20.35 4.93 -15.35
N THR A 363 -19.70 6.03 -14.98
CA THR A 363 -20.24 7.01 -14.03
C THR A 363 -21.43 7.76 -14.63
N ASN A 364 -22.60 7.59 -14.02
CA ASN A 364 -23.72 8.49 -14.21
C ASN A 364 -23.46 9.81 -13.46
N PHE A 365 -23.18 10.89 -14.20
CA PHE A 365 -22.92 12.21 -13.62
C PHE A 365 -24.16 12.91 -13.01
N TYR A 366 -25.33 12.27 -13.08
CA TYR A 366 -26.53 12.71 -12.34
C TYR A 366 -26.69 11.98 -11.01
N ASP A 367 -25.83 11.00 -10.72
CA ASP A 367 -25.83 10.20 -9.51
C ASP A 367 -24.63 10.61 -8.62
N ILE A 368 -24.96 11.12 -7.44
CA ILE A 368 -23.96 11.61 -6.47
C ILE A 368 -23.08 10.48 -5.97
N ASP A 369 -23.63 9.29 -5.78
CA ASP A 369 -22.89 8.16 -5.23
C ASP A 369 -21.86 7.65 -6.26
N GLN A 370 -22.24 7.61 -7.54
CA GLN A 370 -21.31 7.23 -8.62
C GLN A 370 -20.22 8.28 -8.88
N MET A 371 -20.53 9.57 -8.76
CA MET A 371 -19.51 10.61 -8.80
C MET A 371 -18.55 10.52 -7.60
N GLY A 372 -19.08 10.20 -6.42
CA GLY A 372 -18.30 9.94 -5.22
C GLY A 372 -17.37 8.73 -5.39
N GLU A 373 -17.88 7.63 -5.96
CA GLU A 373 -17.10 6.43 -6.27
C GLU A 373 -15.90 6.75 -7.17
N LEU A 374 -16.12 7.48 -8.26
CA LEU A 374 -15.07 7.91 -9.18
C LEU A 374 -14.00 8.76 -8.47
N LEU A 375 -14.42 9.73 -7.65
CA LEU A 375 -13.51 10.56 -6.88
C LEU A 375 -12.71 9.75 -5.85
N LEU A 376 -13.30 8.75 -5.20
CA LEU A 376 -12.58 7.89 -4.26
C LEU A 376 -11.49 7.09 -4.98
N ILE A 377 -11.78 6.56 -6.16
CA ILE A 377 -10.76 5.89 -6.99
C ILE A 377 -9.60 6.84 -7.28
N GLU A 378 -9.89 8.03 -7.80
CA GLU A 378 -8.87 9.05 -8.07
C GLU A 378 -8.07 9.42 -6.82
N HIS A 379 -8.76 9.71 -5.71
CA HIS A 379 -8.17 10.10 -4.44
C HIS A 379 -7.15 9.08 -3.92
N PHE A 380 -7.54 7.80 -3.87
CA PHE A 380 -6.67 6.74 -3.35
C PHE A 380 -5.56 6.38 -4.34
N MET A 381 -5.79 6.49 -5.65
CA MET A 381 -4.71 6.36 -6.63
C MET A 381 -3.65 7.45 -6.45
N TYR A 382 -4.06 8.72 -6.30
CA TYR A 382 -3.11 9.83 -6.10
C TYR A 382 -2.43 9.79 -4.74
N THR A 383 -3.15 9.37 -3.69
CA THR A 383 -2.54 9.11 -2.37
C THR A 383 -1.44 8.06 -2.47
N TYR A 384 -1.70 6.96 -3.20
CA TYR A 384 -0.70 5.93 -3.43
C TYR A 384 0.52 6.47 -4.18
N TYR A 385 0.32 7.22 -5.27
CA TYR A 385 1.43 7.86 -5.99
C TYR A 385 2.25 8.80 -5.09
N GLY A 386 1.57 9.57 -4.23
CA GLY A 386 2.22 10.47 -3.27
C GLY A 386 3.08 9.72 -2.28
N ASN A 387 2.56 8.64 -1.69
CA ASN A 387 3.27 7.78 -0.75
C ASN A 387 4.46 7.05 -1.39
N LYS A 388 4.42 6.80 -2.70
CA LYS A 388 5.53 6.21 -3.47
C LYS A 388 6.45 7.25 -4.12
N GLU A 389 6.22 8.54 -3.90
CA GLU A 389 6.96 9.67 -4.49
C GLU A 389 7.01 9.63 -6.04
N MET A 390 5.94 9.14 -6.66
CA MET A 390 5.84 8.93 -8.11
C MET A 390 5.08 10.06 -8.82
N ILE A 391 5.44 10.30 -10.08
CA ILE A 391 4.79 11.28 -10.95
C ILE A 391 3.83 10.57 -11.91
N VAL A 392 2.62 11.09 -12.05
CA VAL A 392 1.60 10.63 -13.00
C VAL A 392 1.97 11.10 -14.41
N LYS A 393 2.72 10.28 -15.15
CA LYS A 393 3.28 10.64 -16.46
C LYS A 393 2.19 10.91 -17.52
N ASN A 394 1.13 10.11 -17.53
CA ASN A 394 0.06 10.16 -18.54
C ASN A 394 -1.19 10.88 -18.02
N PHE A 395 -1.00 11.96 -17.25
CA PHE A 395 -2.13 12.76 -16.76
C PHE A 395 -2.89 13.41 -17.90
N ASP A 396 -4.20 13.11 -18.01
CA ASP A 396 -5.09 13.67 -19.02
C ASP A 396 -5.89 14.83 -18.42
N TYR A 397 -5.40 16.05 -18.66
CA TYR A 397 -6.04 17.25 -18.13
C TYR A 397 -7.44 17.48 -18.73
N ASP A 398 -7.66 17.16 -19.99
CA ASP A 398 -8.93 17.48 -20.66
C ASP A 398 -10.04 16.57 -20.10
N MET A 399 -9.73 15.30 -19.88
CA MET A 399 -10.61 14.39 -19.15
C MET A 399 -10.82 14.88 -17.71
N PHE A 400 -9.74 15.22 -16.99
CA PHE A 400 -9.83 15.75 -15.63
C PHE A 400 -10.76 16.98 -15.55
N GLU A 401 -10.57 17.98 -16.40
CA GLU A 401 -11.40 19.19 -16.41
C GLU A 401 -12.86 18.86 -16.72
N SER A 402 -13.11 17.99 -17.71
CA SER A 402 -14.48 17.63 -18.13
C SER A 402 -15.26 16.91 -17.04
N VAL A 403 -14.61 16.05 -16.27
CA VAL A 403 -15.19 15.27 -15.16
C VAL A 403 -15.45 16.18 -13.97
N HIS A 404 -14.41 16.89 -13.52
CA HIS A 404 -14.46 17.66 -12.29
C HIS A 404 -15.29 18.95 -12.43
N SER A 405 -15.45 19.49 -13.64
CA SER A 405 -16.38 20.61 -13.88
C SER A 405 -17.83 20.20 -13.63
N LYS A 406 -18.23 18.96 -13.98
CA LYS A 406 -19.59 18.46 -13.69
C LYS A 406 -19.83 18.33 -12.19
N ILE A 407 -18.82 17.88 -11.44
CA ILE A 407 -18.89 17.79 -9.98
C ILE A 407 -19.04 19.20 -9.37
N MET A 408 -18.28 20.18 -9.86
CA MET A 408 -18.43 21.59 -9.45
C MET A 408 -19.78 22.20 -9.84
N GLU A 409 -20.50 21.62 -10.82
CA GLU A 409 -21.84 22.06 -11.22
C GLU A 409 -22.96 21.43 -10.38
N SER A 410 -22.70 20.31 -9.71
CA SER A 410 -23.69 19.66 -8.84
C SER A 410 -23.94 20.44 -7.54
N ASP A 411 -23.05 21.38 -7.18
CA ASP A 411 -23.08 22.19 -5.95
C ASP A 411 -23.21 21.35 -4.66
N ASN A 412 -22.83 20.07 -4.74
CA ASN A 412 -22.91 19.14 -3.62
C ASN A 412 -21.66 19.30 -2.76
N TYR A 413 -21.83 19.78 -1.53
CA TYR A 413 -20.71 20.09 -0.66
C TYR A 413 -19.81 18.88 -0.37
N ALA A 414 -20.37 17.67 -0.24
CA ALA A 414 -19.60 16.46 0.06
C ALA A 414 -18.71 16.07 -1.12
N LEU A 415 -19.25 16.11 -2.34
CA LEU A 415 -18.46 15.87 -3.56
C LEU A 415 -17.41 16.95 -3.78
N ILE A 416 -17.72 18.22 -3.52
CA ILE A 416 -16.75 19.32 -3.67
C ILE A 416 -15.63 19.21 -2.63
N CYS A 417 -15.94 18.88 -1.37
CA CYS A 417 -14.91 18.61 -0.36
C CYS A 417 -14.00 17.43 -0.77
N LEU A 418 -14.59 16.34 -1.28
CA LEU A 418 -13.83 15.19 -1.76
C LEU A 418 -12.98 15.54 -3.00
N LEU A 419 -13.50 16.38 -3.90
CA LEU A 419 -12.76 16.93 -5.04
C LEU A 419 -11.57 17.78 -4.57
N ILE A 420 -11.77 18.69 -3.62
CA ILE A 420 -10.69 19.51 -3.05
C ILE A 420 -9.62 18.61 -2.41
N SER A 421 -10.03 17.57 -1.68
CA SER A 421 -9.12 16.58 -1.11
C SER A 421 -8.36 15.79 -2.17
N THR A 422 -9.03 15.37 -3.25
CA THR A 422 -8.42 14.71 -4.41
C THR A 422 -7.40 15.61 -5.10
N ILE A 423 -7.73 16.89 -5.29
CA ILE A 423 -6.82 17.91 -5.83
C ILE A 423 -5.61 18.10 -4.92
N TYR A 424 -5.82 18.08 -3.60
CA TYR A 424 -4.74 18.19 -2.62
C TYR A 424 -3.72 17.05 -2.76
N GLN A 425 -4.18 15.85 -3.11
CA GLN A 425 -3.34 14.67 -3.35
C GLN A 425 -2.73 14.64 -4.75
N ILE A 426 -3.41 15.15 -5.77
CA ILE A 426 -2.91 15.10 -7.14
C ILE A 426 -1.78 16.10 -7.41
N ILE A 427 -1.86 17.33 -6.85
CA ILE A 427 -0.91 18.41 -7.17
C ILE A 427 0.57 18.01 -6.98
N PRO A 428 0.98 17.33 -5.89
CA PRO A 428 2.36 16.88 -5.70
C PRO A 428 2.85 15.86 -6.71
N VAL A 429 1.95 15.08 -7.30
CA VAL A 429 2.27 13.95 -8.19
C VAL A 429 2.13 14.32 -9.67
N LEU A 430 1.77 15.56 -10.00
CA LEU A 430 1.65 16.02 -11.38
C LEU A 430 3.00 16.46 -11.97
N PRO A 431 3.23 16.23 -13.28
CA PRO A 431 4.26 16.92 -14.04
C PRO A 431 4.06 18.45 -14.01
N GLY A 432 5.14 19.21 -14.21
CA GLY A 432 5.12 20.69 -14.10
C GLY A 432 4.04 21.38 -14.94
N GLU A 433 3.92 21.04 -16.23
CA GLU A 433 2.91 21.67 -17.11
C GLU A 433 1.48 21.26 -16.73
N SER A 434 1.24 19.98 -16.41
CA SER A 434 -0.05 19.49 -15.95
C SER A 434 -0.47 20.16 -14.64
N ARG A 435 0.48 20.32 -13.70
CA ARG A 435 0.28 21.04 -12.45
C ARG A 435 -0.14 22.48 -12.69
N LYS A 436 0.57 23.19 -13.59
CA LYS A 436 0.20 24.56 -13.97
C LYS A 436 -1.23 24.62 -14.53
N ARG A 437 -1.62 23.70 -15.41
CA ARG A 437 -2.99 23.67 -15.94
C ARG A 437 -4.02 23.44 -14.83
N VAL A 438 -3.81 22.46 -13.95
CA VAL A 438 -4.71 22.20 -12.81
C VAL A 438 -4.80 23.41 -11.89
N VAL A 439 -3.68 24.00 -11.48
CA VAL A 439 -3.71 25.14 -10.56
C VAL A 439 -4.22 26.40 -11.24
N SER A 440 -3.61 26.84 -12.33
CA SER A 440 -3.93 28.13 -12.93
C SER A 440 -5.26 28.13 -13.71
N HIS A 441 -5.57 27.06 -14.43
CA HIS A 441 -6.74 27.03 -15.32
C HIS A 441 -7.96 26.39 -14.68
N PHE A 442 -7.80 25.39 -13.80
CA PHE A 442 -8.95 24.78 -13.12
C PHE A 442 -9.22 25.48 -11.78
N ILE A 443 -8.29 25.42 -10.82
CA ILE A 443 -8.48 25.92 -9.44
C ILE A 443 -8.63 27.44 -9.40
N LEU A 444 -7.71 28.17 -10.05
CA LEU A 444 -7.65 29.64 -10.02
C LEU A 444 -8.41 30.32 -11.16
N SER A 445 -9.21 29.58 -11.93
CA SER A 445 -10.18 30.21 -12.84
C SER A 445 -11.15 31.08 -12.03
N HIS A 446 -11.63 32.19 -12.62
CA HIS A 446 -12.62 33.05 -11.95
C HIS A 446 -13.80 32.22 -11.42
N ARG A 447 -14.40 31.41 -12.30
CA ARG A 447 -15.61 30.64 -12.00
C ARG A 447 -15.40 29.65 -10.84
N ASN A 448 -14.36 28.82 -10.89
CA ASN A 448 -14.17 27.79 -9.87
C ASN A 448 -13.61 28.37 -8.57
N PHE A 449 -12.73 29.38 -8.64
CA PHE A 449 -12.25 30.08 -7.46
C PHE A 449 -13.41 30.71 -6.69
N ASP A 450 -14.24 31.51 -7.36
CA ASP A 450 -15.32 32.23 -6.69
C ASP A 450 -16.38 31.25 -6.14
N ARG A 451 -16.68 30.16 -6.88
CA ARG A 451 -17.59 29.09 -6.42
C ARG A 451 -17.09 28.36 -5.17
N MET A 452 -15.82 27.97 -5.10
CA MET A 452 -15.26 27.27 -3.93
C MET A 452 -15.01 28.22 -2.76
N PHE A 453 -14.45 29.41 -3.04
CA PHE A 453 -14.13 30.39 -2.01
C PHE A 453 -15.38 30.97 -1.35
N CYS A 454 -16.38 31.34 -2.15
CA CYS A 454 -17.66 31.85 -1.66
C CYS A 454 -18.76 30.78 -1.65
N HIS A 455 -18.38 29.52 -1.44
CA HIS A 455 -19.34 28.42 -1.35
C HIS A 455 -20.25 28.60 -0.12
N TRP A 456 -21.51 28.16 -0.21
CA TRP A 456 -22.47 28.30 0.88
C TRP A 456 -22.06 27.50 2.12
N ASN A 457 -21.49 26.32 1.91
CA ASN A 457 -21.03 25.41 2.96
C ASN A 457 -19.66 25.84 3.52
N HIS A 458 -19.55 25.92 4.85
CA HIS A 458 -18.31 26.29 5.56
C HIS A 458 -17.14 25.34 5.28
N ASN A 459 -17.38 24.03 5.27
CA ASN A 459 -16.31 23.05 5.09
C ASN A 459 -15.65 23.15 3.72
N VAL A 460 -16.44 23.41 2.67
CA VAL A 460 -15.90 23.66 1.32
C VAL A 460 -14.96 24.87 1.33
N ARG A 461 -15.36 25.97 1.99
CA ARG A 461 -14.53 27.17 2.07
C ARG A 461 -13.24 26.93 2.84
N VAL A 462 -13.30 26.25 3.99
CA VAL A 462 -12.13 25.92 4.80
C VAL A 462 -11.17 25.01 4.01
N PHE A 463 -11.66 23.91 3.43
CA PHE A 463 -10.83 22.99 2.65
C PHE A 463 -10.19 23.71 1.45
N PHE A 464 -10.94 24.60 0.80
CA PHE A 464 -10.40 25.40 -0.29
C PHE A 464 -9.31 26.37 0.18
N CYS A 465 -9.49 27.03 1.34
CA CYS A 465 -8.46 27.88 1.94
C CYS A 465 -7.21 27.06 2.30
N GLU A 466 -7.36 25.89 2.91
CA GLU A 466 -6.26 24.99 3.22
C GLU A 466 -5.51 24.54 1.94
N LEU A 467 -6.25 24.22 0.85
CA LEU A 467 -5.66 23.91 -0.45
C LEU A 467 -4.82 25.09 -0.97
N LEU A 468 -5.39 26.30 -1.00
CA LEU A 468 -4.73 27.52 -1.46
C LEU A 468 -3.47 27.83 -0.66
N LEU A 469 -3.51 27.69 0.65
CA LEU A 469 -2.41 28.09 1.52
C LEU A 469 -1.29 27.06 1.53
N TYR A 470 -1.62 25.77 1.61
CA TYR A 470 -0.62 24.74 1.91
C TYR A 470 -0.15 23.92 0.70
N LYS A 471 -0.84 23.93 -0.45
CA LYS A 471 -0.59 22.91 -1.50
C LYS A 471 -0.51 23.39 -2.94
N ILE A 472 -0.95 24.60 -3.27
CA ILE A 472 -0.92 25.07 -4.67
C ILE A 472 0.51 25.21 -5.25
N THR A 473 1.51 25.48 -4.40
CA THR A 473 2.93 25.60 -4.77
C THR A 473 3.74 24.36 -4.36
N VAL A 474 4.89 24.11 -5.01
CA VAL A 474 5.75 22.97 -4.70
C VAL A 474 6.34 23.15 -3.29
N CYS A 475 6.84 24.35 -3.02
CA CYS A 475 7.18 24.80 -1.67
C CYS A 475 5.91 25.31 -0.97
N PRO A 476 5.51 24.72 0.17
CA PRO A 476 4.30 25.16 0.88
C PRO A 476 4.42 26.58 1.47
N SER A 477 5.63 27.11 1.66
CA SER A 477 5.83 28.49 2.11
C SER A 477 5.86 29.50 0.95
N TRP A 478 4.85 30.35 0.90
CA TRP A 478 4.77 31.53 0.04
C TRP A 478 5.93 32.52 0.25
N ASN A 479 6.39 32.71 1.48
CA ASN A 479 7.55 33.57 1.76
C ASN A 479 8.81 33.01 1.10
N ARG A 480 9.07 31.70 1.20
CA ARG A 480 10.22 31.06 0.54
C ARG A 480 10.11 31.13 -0.98
N VAL A 481 8.92 30.94 -1.54
CA VAL A 481 8.66 31.12 -2.98
C VAL A 481 8.95 32.57 -3.42
N LYS A 482 8.44 33.59 -2.71
CA LYS A 482 8.63 35.01 -3.07
C LYS A 482 10.08 35.48 -2.92
N SER A 483 10.77 35.01 -1.88
CA SER A 483 12.15 35.44 -1.55
C SER A 483 13.23 34.57 -2.19
N ASN A 484 12.86 33.49 -2.89
CA ASN A 484 13.80 32.48 -3.39
C ASN A 484 14.68 31.85 -2.29
N ALA A 485 14.11 31.66 -1.10
CA ALA A 485 14.79 31.11 0.07
C ALA A 485 14.44 29.62 0.29
N LEU A 486 14.50 28.81 -0.77
CA LEU A 486 14.12 27.39 -0.74
C LEU A 486 15.02 26.58 0.21
N LEU A 487 14.40 25.65 0.93
CA LEU A 487 15.09 24.64 1.75
C LEU A 487 15.86 23.65 0.87
N GLN A 488 16.87 22.99 1.46
CA GLN A 488 17.68 22.02 0.72
C GLN A 488 16.86 20.83 0.19
N ILE A 489 15.79 20.44 0.89
CA ILE A 489 14.87 19.38 0.45
C ILE A 489 13.96 19.83 -0.70
N GLU A 490 13.71 21.13 -0.85
CA GLU A 490 12.81 21.68 -1.87
C GLU A 490 13.50 21.85 -3.23
N LYS A 491 14.79 22.17 -3.24
CA LYS A 491 15.54 22.41 -4.49
C LYS A 491 15.49 21.21 -5.46
N PRO A 492 15.74 19.95 -5.03
CA PRO A 492 15.64 18.80 -5.93
C PRO A 492 14.25 18.61 -6.53
N LEU A 493 13.19 19.00 -5.83
CA LEU A 493 11.81 18.92 -6.33
C LEU A 493 11.58 19.90 -7.47
N TYR A 494 12.05 21.14 -7.32
CA TYR A 494 11.99 22.14 -8.40
C TYR A 494 12.85 21.73 -9.59
N ASP A 495 14.04 21.18 -9.35
CA ASP A 495 14.93 20.71 -10.41
C ASP A 495 14.29 19.55 -11.21
N LYS A 496 13.62 18.60 -10.52
CA LYS A 496 12.88 17.50 -11.16
C LYS A 496 11.72 17.99 -12.04
N LEU A 497 11.11 19.13 -11.71
CA LEU A 497 9.98 19.70 -12.42
C LEU A 497 10.38 20.75 -13.46
N LYS A 498 11.66 21.12 -13.53
CA LYS A 498 12.19 22.09 -14.49
C LYS A 498 12.47 21.41 -15.82
N THR A 499 12.02 22.03 -16.91
CA THR A 499 12.39 21.65 -18.28
C THR A 499 13.06 22.83 -18.97
N SER A 500 13.56 22.63 -20.19
CA SER A 500 14.10 23.73 -21.01
C SER A 500 13.09 24.83 -21.29
N GLU A 501 11.80 24.49 -21.31
CA GLU A 501 10.69 25.39 -21.67
C GLU A 501 9.84 25.81 -20.46
N PHE A 502 9.99 25.12 -19.33
CA PHE A 502 9.15 25.29 -18.15
C PHE A 502 9.97 25.47 -16.87
N ASP A 503 9.67 26.56 -16.16
CA ASP A 503 10.27 26.89 -14.87
C ASP A 503 9.20 26.88 -13.78
N MET A 504 9.19 25.81 -12.99
CA MET A 504 8.20 25.61 -11.93
C MET A 504 8.30 26.67 -10.84
N PHE A 505 9.51 27.18 -10.55
CA PHE A 505 9.68 28.22 -9.53
C PHE A 505 9.04 29.54 -9.98
N LYS A 506 9.29 29.97 -11.21
CA LYS A 506 8.62 31.16 -11.78
C LYS A 506 7.10 30.97 -11.86
N THR A 507 6.64 29.76 -12.10
CA THR A 507 5.21 29.42 -12.13
C THR A 507 4.60 29.56 -10.74
N ASP A 508 5.25 29.06 -9.69
CA ASP A 508 4.79 29.18 -8.30
C ASP A 508 4.71 30.65 -7.84
N VAL A 509 5.68 31.49 -8.22
CA VAL A 509 5.62 32.94 -7.93
C VAL A 509 4.35 33.55 -8.53
N LYS A 510 4.05 33.26 -9.81
CA LYS A 510 2.83 33.74 -10.48
C LYS A 510 1.55 33.16 -9.87
N ILE A 511 1.57 31.91 -9.42
CA ILE A 511 0.44 31.28 -8.72
C ILE A 511 0.12 32.06 -7.45
N VAL A 512 1.13 32.36 -6.62
CA VAL A 512 0.94 33.12 -5.38
C VAL A 512 0.44 34.54 -5.66
N GLU A 513 0.96 35.21 -6.68
CA GLU A 513 0.44 36.52 -7.12
C GLU A 513 -1.02 36.43 -7.55
N THR A 514 -1.38 35.40 -8.32
CA THR A 514 -2.75 35.16 -8.80
C THR A 514 -3.71 34.93 -7.63
N VAL A 515 -3.33 34.16 -6.62
CA VAL A 515 -4.15 33.99 -5.40
C VAL A 515 -4.37 35.32 -4.69
N ASN A 516 -3.30 36.10 -4.48
CA ASN A 516 -3.43 37.42 -3.83
C ASN A 516 -4.34 38.36 -4.63
N ASN A 517 -4.27 38.32 -5.96
CA ASN A 517 -5.15 39.09 -6.83
C ASN A 517 -6.61 38.63 -6.73
N ARG A 518 -6.86 37.31 -6.70
CA ARG A 518 -8.21 36.73 -6.53
C ARG A 518 -8.83 37.15 -5.20
N ILE A 519 -8.10 37.00 -4.10
CA ILE A 519 -8.55 37.43 -2.76
C ILE A 519 -8.83 38.93 -2.74
N SER A 520 -7.97 39.73 -3.38
CA SER A 520 -8.18 41.18 -3.49
C SER A 520 -9.44 41.53 -4.29
N SER A 521 -9.73 40.78 -5.36
CA SER A 521 -10.98 40.94 -6.13
C SER A 521 -12.21 40.60 -5.29
N VAL A 522 -12.18 39.52 -4.51
CA VAL A 522 -13.28 39.17 -3.59
C VAL A 522 -13.48 40.25 -2.52
N LYS A 523 -12.40 40.80 -1.97
CA LYS A 523 -12.46 41.94 -1.03
C LYS A 523 -13.13 43.17 -1.64
N LYS A 524 -12.85 43.48 -2.91
CA LYS A 524 -13.52 44.57 -3.65
C LYS A 524 -14.99 44.24 -3.93
N ALA A 525 -15.30 42.98 -4.29
CA ALA A 525 -16.66 42.52 -4.51
C ALA A 525 -17.52 42.58 -3.24
N LYS A 526 -16.92 42.55 -2.04
CA LYS A 526 -17.64 42.79 -0.77
C LYS A 526 -18.40 44.12 -0.76
N GLU A 527 -17.86 45.15 -1.41
CA GLU A 527 -18.45 46.49 -1.42
C GLU A 527 -19.52 46.66 -2.52
N LYS A 528 -19.38 45.96 -3.65
CA LYS A 528 -20.15 46.20 -4.87
C LYS A 528 -20.96 44.99 -5.37
N GLY A 529 -20.80 43.83 -4.75
CA GLY A 529 -21.20 42.54 -5.30
C GLY A 529 -20.28 42.06 -6.42
N PHE A 530 -20.47 40.81 -6.86
CA PHE A 530 -19.86 40.32 -8.09
C PHE A 530 -20.52 40.95 -9.33
N ASP A 531 -19.71 41.31 -10.32
CA ASP A 531 -20.20 41.94 -11.56
C ASP A 531 -20.97 40.95 -12.45
N ARG A 532 -20.61 39.66 -12.39
CA ARG A 532 -21.19 38.60 -13.22
C ARG A 532 -22.51 38.10 -12.64
N GLU A 533 -23.51 37.96 -13.50
CA GLU A 533 -24.88 37.67 -13.11
C GLU A 533 -25.04 36.28 -12.45
N ASP A 534 -24.27 35.28 -12.90
CA ASP A 534 -24.23 33.94 -12.33
C ASP A 534 -23.52 33.87 -10.97
N GLU A 535 -22.65 34.84 -10.66
CA GLU A 535 -21.90 34.93 -9.40
C GLU A 535 -22.58 35.84 -8.37
N LYS A 536 -23.56 36.66 -8.76
CA LYS A 536 -24.27 37.58 -7.84
C LYS A 536 -24.82 36.87 -6.59
N LYS A 537 -25.31 35.63 -6.75
CA LYS A 537 -25.83 34.81 -5.63
C LYS A 537 -24.75 34.46 -4.59
N LEU A 538 -23.49 34.40 -4.98
CA LEU A 538 -22.37 34.11 -4.09
C LEU A 538 -22.00 35.29 -3.19
N SER A 539 -22.47 36.51 -3.52
CA SER A 539 -22.11 37.73 -2.78
C SER A 539 -22.46 37.66 -1.29
N ILE A 540 -23.50 36.91 -0.92
CA ILE A 540 -23.91 36.72 0.48
C ILE A 540 -22.88 35.93 1.30
N TYR A 541 -22.03 35.15 0.63
CA TYR A 541 -21.00 34.31 1.25
C TYR A 541 -19.62 34.95 1.25
N ILE A 542 -19.43 36.13 0.66
CA ILE A 542 -18.14 36.84 0.67
C ILE A 542 -17.66 37.12 2.10
N SER A 543 -18.54 37.63 2.97
CA SER A 543 -18.16 37.97 4.35
C SER A 543 -17.76 36.73 5.17
N PRO A 544 -18.55 35.64 5.20
CA PRO A 544 -18.11 34.37 5.79
C PRO A 544 -16.82 33.83 5.18
N ALA A 545 -16.66 33.86 3.85
CA ALA A 545 -15.47 33.36 3.17
C ALA A 545 -14.19 34.09 3.57
N LEU A 546 -14.25 35.43 3.66
CA LEU A 546 -13.12 36.23 4.09
C LEU A 546 -12.75 35.97 5.57
N LYS A 547 -13.76 35.73 6.43
CA LYS A 547 -13.51 35.37 7.83
C LYS A 547 -12.80 34.01 7.93
N ASP A 548 -13.29 33.01 7.20
CA ASP A 548 -12.69 31.68 7.17
C ASP A 548 -11.24 31.75 6.64
N PHE A 549 -11.02 32.49 5.55
CA PHE A 549 -9.68 32.72 5.00
C PHE A 549 -8.75 33.46 5.97
N GLU A 550 -9.21 34.49 6.67
CA GLU A 550 -8.39 35.23 7.63
C GLU A 550 -7.97 34.35 8.82
N SER A 551 -8.85 33.46 9.27
CA SER A 551 -8.53 32.45 10.28
C SER A 551 -7.44 31.50 9.79
N GLU A 552 -7.66 30.85 8.65
CA GLU A 552 -6.70 29.90 8.07
C GLU A 552 -5.36 30.57 7.70
N TYR A 553 -5.39 31.82 7.22
CA TYR A 553 -4.18 32.58 6.90
C TYR A 553 -3.36 32.92 8.15
N THR A 554 -4.01 33.14 9.29
CA THR A 554 -3.34 33.37 10.57
C THR A 554 -2.59 32.12 11.01
N ASP A 555 -3.25 30.95 10.93
CA ASP A 555 -2.63 29.66 11.25
C ASP A 555 -1.50 29.32 10.28
N TYR A 556 -1.71 29.57 8.98
CA TYR A 556 -0.68 29.45 7.96
C TYR A 556 0.54 30.32 8.27
N LYS A 557 0.36 31.58 8.70
CA LYS A 557 1.48 32.45 9.06
C LYS A 557 2.23 31.97 10.29
N ASN A 558 1.51 31.47 11.29
CA ASN A 558 2.13 30.86 12.46
C ASN A 558 2.95 29.63 12.08
N TRP A 559 2.40 28.75 11.23
CA TRP A 559 3.12 27.60 10.69
C TRP A 559 4.33 28.00 9.84
N GLU A 560 4.19 28.98 8.94
CA GLU A 560 5.25 29.44 8.04
C GLU A 560 6.47 29.98 8.83
N ASN A 561 6.23 30.61 9.98
CA ASN A 561 7.27 31.10 10.88
C ASN A 561 8.08 29.97 11.55
N THR A 562 7.55 28.74 11.62
CA THR A 562 8.31 27.57 12.11
C THR A 562 9.35 27.07 11.11
N ASN A 563 9.30 27.57 9.86
CA ASN A 563 10.15 27.16 8.75
C ASN A 563 10.13 25.64 8.47
N ALA A 564 8.98 24.99 8.71
CA ALA A 564 8.78 23.58 8.41
C ALA A 564 8.87 23.31 6.89
N ALA A 565 9.39 22.12 6.54
CA ALA A 565 9.46 21.63 5.16
C ALA A 565 8.13 21.03 4.69
N GLU A 566 7.40 20.37 5.59
CA GLU A 566 6.11 19.76 5.29
C GLU A 566 4.96 20.70 5.64
N PRO A 567 3.88 20.73 4.84
CA PRO A 567 2.68 21.49 5.17
C PRO A 567 2.08 21.02 6.50
N LEU A 568 1.35 21.91 7.16
CA LEU A 568 0.65 21.61 8.42
C LEU A 568 -0.28 20.39 8.28
N TYR A 569 -0.92 20.27 7.11
CA TYR A 569 -1.80 19.15 6.77
C TYR A 569 -1.17 18.30 5.67
N LYS A 570 -0.98 17.00 5.94
CA LYS A 570 -0.51 16.05 4.90
C LYS A 570 -1.64 15.61 3.98
N LEU A 571 -2.86 15.51 4.52
CA LEU A 571 -4.08 15.08 3.86
C LEU A 571 -5.25 15.95 4.38
N LEU A 572 -6.19 16.25 3.49
CA LEU A 572 -7.48 16.85 3.88
C LEU A 572 -8.47 15.72 4.14
N GLU A 573 -8.50 15.22 5.38
CA GLU A 573 -9.37 14.11 5.75
C GLU A 573 -10.82 14.55 5.94
N MET A 574 -11.75 13.84 5.28
CA MET A 574 -13.19 14.02 5.47
C MET A 574 -13.65 13.69 6.90
N THR A 575 -12.90 12.87 7.66
CA THR A 575 -13.19 12.57 9.08
C THR A 575 -13.06 13.78 10.01
N ARG A 576 -12.35 14.85 9.59
CA ARG A 576 -12.33 16.14 10.30
C ARG A 576 -13.70 16.83 10.28
N LEU A 577 -14.55 16.56 9.28
CA LEU A 577 -15.92 17.10 9.20
C LEU A 577 -16.75 16.68 10.42
N ASN A 578 -16.61 15.43 10.86
CA ASN A 578 -17.31 14.91 12.04
C ASN A 578 -16.81 15.48 13.38
N ARG A 579 -15.63 16.13 13.41
CA ARG A 579 -15.13 16.85 14.60
C ARG A 579 -15.60 18.30 14.61
N LEU A 580 -15.60 18.96 13.45
CA LEU A 580 -16.13 20.32 13.31
C LEU A 580 -17.65 20.38 13.57
N ASP A 581 -18.42 19.35 13.19
CA ASP A 581 -19.85 19.27 13.52
C ASP A 581 -20.14 19.15 15.05
N LYS A 582 -19.14 18.76 15.87
CA LYS A 582 -19.29 18.72 17.34
C LYS A 582 -19.02 20.06 18.00
N ASP A 583 -18.31 20.96 17.32
CA ASP A 583 -17.93 22.28 17.84
C ASP A 583 -18.80 23.42 17.24
N VAL A 584 -19.82 23.09 16.43
CA VAL A 584 -20.74 24.02 15.76
C VAL A 584 -22.19 23.95 16.32
N ILE A 585 -22.39 23.39 17.52
CA ILE A 585 -23.68 23.49 18.26
C ILE A 585 -23.59 24.60 19.32
#